data_AF-A0A2E6C2H4-F1
#
_entry.id   AF-A0A2E6C2H4-F1
#
_cell.length_a   1.000
_cell.length_b   1.000
_cell.length_c   1.000
_cell.angle_alpha   90.00
_cell.angle_beta   90.00
_cell.angle_gamma   90.00
#
_symmetry.space_group_name_H-M   'P 1'
#
loop_
_entity.id
_entity.type
_entity.pdbx_description
1 polymer ?
#
loop_
_entity_poly.entity_id
_entity_poly.type
_entity_poly.pdbx_seq_one_letter_code
_entity_poly.pdbx_strand_id
1 'polypeptide(L)'
;MWKPILTYTGVFVTLFVAHIIAAANDFDLIFRLIAAMITIQTLFAGLILHWIGGKCIHARYPVIALGAGLGWAYAGMQLSWTILIWVFAVVIIQYGTEKGLKYNRPVEQTNG
;
A
#
# COMPACT_ATOMS: atom_id res chain seq x y z
N MET A 1 4.79 17.13 8.82
CA MET A 1 4.01 16.14 8.03
C MET A 1 4.81 14.91 7.57
N TRP A 2 6.09 14.75 7.93
CA TRP A 2 6.91 13.60 7.48
C TRP A 2 6.87 12.39 8.40
N LYS A 3 6.59 12.58 9.70
CA LYS A 3 6.52 11.49 10.69
C LYS A 3 5.60 10.34 10.25
N PRO A 4 4.37 10.59 9.75
CA PRO A 4 3.50 9.50 9.30
C PRO A 4 4.06 8.73 8.10
N ILE A 5 4.64 9.44 7.14
CA ILE A 5 5.26 8.81 5.95
C ILE A 5 6.45 7.95 6.39
N LEU A 6 7.32 8.47 7.26
CA LEU A 6 8.46 7.73 7.81
C LEU A 6 8.02 6.49 8.59
N THR A 7 6.97 6.59 9.42
CA THR A 7 6.43 5.44 10.13
C THR A 7 5.90 4.38 9.15
N TYR A 8 5.12 4.79 8.15
CA TYR A 8 4.61 3.88 7.12
C TYR A 8 5.76 3.18 6.37
N THR A 9 6.72 3.96 5.87
CA THR A 9 7.89 3.43 5.15
C THR A 9 8.73 2.53 6.06
N GLY A 10 8.95 2.89 7.32
CA GLY A 10 9.72 2.10 8.27
C GLY A 10 9.08 0.73 8.52
N VAL A 11 7.76 0.68 8.73
CA VAL A 11 7.03 -0.59 8.88
C VAL A 11 7.09 -1.41 7.59
N PHE A 12 6.86 -0.78 6.44
CA PHE A 12 6.92 -1.45 5.15
C PHE A 12 8.30 -2.08 4.88
N VAL A 13 9.38 -1.32 5.09
CA VAL A 13 10.76 -1.81 4.92
C VAL A 13 11.06 -2.94 5.91
N THR A 14 10.61 -2.83 7.16
CA THR A 14 10.80 -3.88 8.16
C THR A 14 10.11 -5.17 7.74
N LEU A 15 8.86 -5.10 7.28
CA LEU A 15 8.13 -6.25 6.75
C LEU A 15 8.80 -6.82 5.50
N PHE A 16 9.30 -5.97 4.61
CA PHE A 16 10.00 -6.41 3.40
C PHE A 16 11.31 -7.15 3.72
N VAL A 17 12.11 -6.63 4.67
CA VAL A 17 13.31 -7.34 5.16
C VAL A 17 12.93 -8.66 5.83
N ALA A 18 11.89 -8.66 6.67
CA ALA A 18 11.40 -9.88 7.31
C ALA A 18 10.90 -10.91 6.27
N HIS A 19 10.29 -10.48 5.17
CA HIS A 19 9.92 -11.33 4.04
C HIS A 19 11.15 -11.98 3.41
N ILE A 20 12.24 -11.25 3.17
CA ILE A 20 13.48 -11.80 2.61
C ILE A 20 14.09 -12.83 3.58
N ILE A 21 14.15 -12.51 4.87
CA ILE A 21 14.67 -13.42 5.89
C ILE A 21 13.83 -14.69 5.99
N ALA A 22 12.50 -14.57 5.98
CA ALA A 22 11.59 -15.72 6.02
C ALA A 22 11.74 -16.61 4.78
N ALA A 23 11.93 -16.01 3.60
CA ALA A 23 12.23 -16.74 2.37
C ALA A 23 13.57 -17.47 2.43
N ALA A 24 14.60 -16.83 3.01
CA ALA A 24 15.94 -17.41 3.12
C ALA A 24 16.05 -18.55 4.16
N ASN A 25 15.09 -18.67 5.09
CA ASN A 25 15.05 -19.71 6.12
C ASN A 25 13.95 -20.76 5.87
N ASP A 26 13.33 -20.78 4.68
CA ASP A 26 12.25 -21.71 4.31
C ASP A 26 11.02 -21.70 5.24
N PHE A 27 10.76 -20.57 5.92
CA PHE A 27 9.60 -20.42 6.81
C PHE A 27 8.31 -20.08 6.02
N ASP A 28 7.76 -21.06 5.29
CA ASP A 28 6.62 -20.89 4.36
C ASP A 28 5.39 -20.19 5.00
N LEU A 29 5.02 -20.55 6.24
CA LEU A 29 3.90 -19.91 6.92
C LEU A 29 4.16 -18.42 7.22
N ILE A 30 5.33 -18.12 7.77
CA ILE A 30 5.72 -16.75 8.14
C ILE A 30 5.87 -15.90 6.88
N PHE A 31 6.47 -16.45 5.84
CA PHE A 31 6.60 -15.84 4.52
C PHE A 31 5.24 -15.41 3.97
N ARG A 32 4.25 -16.33 3.96
CA ARG A 32 2.91 -16.05 3.44
C ARG A 32 2.19 -14.99 4.27
N LEU A 33 2.33 -15.02 5.59
CA LEU A 33 1.73 -14.02 6.47
C LEU A 33 2.30 -12.63 6.22
N ILE A 34 3.64 -12.52 6.12
CA ILE A 34 4.29 -11.23 5.85
C ILE A 34 3.93 -10.72 4.46
N ALA A 35 3.93 -11.59 3.44
CA ALA A 35 3.52 -11.23 2.09
C ALA A 35 2.07 -10.71 2.08
N ALA A 36 1.14 -11.36 2.79
CA ALA A 36 -0.23 -10.88 2.94
C ALA A 36 -0.29 -9.51 3.62
N MET A 37 0.51 -9.28 4.67
CA MET A 37 0.59 -7.97 5.34
C MET A 37 1.10 -6.87 4.42
N ILE A 38 2.14 -7.12 3.62
CA ILE A 38 2.68 -6.18 2.63
C ILE A 38 1.62 -5.87 1.55
N THR A 39 0.88 -6.88 1.10
CA THR A 39 -0.20 -6.72 0.14
C THR A 39 -1.31 -5.83 0.70
N ILE A 40 -1.74 -6.07 1.94
CA ILE A 40 -2.74 -5.24 2.64
C ILE A 40 -2.23 -3.81 2.78
N GLN A 41 -0.97 -3.61 3.22
CA GLN A 41 -0.40 -2.28 3.36
C GLN A 41 -0.41 -1.51 2.04
N THR A 42 -0.03 -2.19 0.96
CA THR A 42 0.02 -1.59 -0.37
C THR A 42 -1.37 -1.25 -0.92
N LEU A 43 -2.35 -2.15 -0.77
CA LEU A 43 -3.73 -1.92 -1.22
C LEU A 43 -4.37 -0.75 -0.47
N PHE A 44 -4.12 -0.64 0.83
CA PHE A 44 -4.73 0.37 1.70
C PHE A 44 -3.77 1.49 2.11
N ALA A 45 -2.72 1.76 1.32
CA ALA A 45 -1.66 2.71 1.68
C ALA A 45 -2.22 4.10 2.03
N GLY A 46 -3.15 4.63 1.23
CA GLY A 46 -3.79 5.92 1.50
C GLY A 46 -4.63 5.96 2.79
N LEU A 47 -5.30 4.85 3.11
CA LEU A 47 -6.14 4.74 4.31
C LEU A 47 -5.28 4.62 5.56
N ILE A 48 -4.25 3.77 5.51
CA ILE A 48 -3.29 3.61 6.60
C ILE A 48 -2.60 4.95 6.87
N LEU A 49 -2.10 5.61 5.81
CA LEU A 49 -1.47 6.93 5.92
C LEU A 49 -2.40 7.96 6.57
N HIS A 50 -3.71 7.90 6.28
CA HIS A 50 -4.69 8.76 6.94
C HIS A 50 -4.85 8.44 8.43
N TRP A 51 -4.98 7.16 8.80
CA TRP A 51 -5.11 6.74 10.21
C TRP A 51 -3.93 7.14 11.09
N ILE A 52 -2.71 7.15 10.54
CA ILE A 52 -1.51 7.62 11.25
C ILE A 52 -1.31 9.15 11.20
N GLY A 53 -2.34 9.91 10.79
CA GLY A 53 -2.35 11.37 10.79
C GLY A 53 -1.66 12.03 9.59
N GLY A 54 -1.39 11.27 8.53
CA GLY A 54 -0.89 11.77 7.24
C GLY A 54 -1.99 12.20 6.27
N LYS A 55 -1.62 12.93 5.22
CA LYS A 55 -2.57 13.26 4.13
C LYS A 55 -2.54 12.15 3.08
N CYS A 56 -3.68 11.48 2.87
CA CYS A 56 -3.88 10.41 1.89
C CYS A 56 -3.35 10.72 0.47
N ILE A 57 -3.39 11.99 0.04
CA ILE A 57 -2.91 12.42 -1.29
C ILE A 57 -1.44 12.06 -1.58
N HIS A 58 -0.58 11.96 -0.55
CA HIS A 58 0.82 11.61 -0.76
C HIS A 58 1.01 10.15 -1.20
N ALA A 59 0.00 9.30 -1.03
CA ALA A 59 0.04 7.91 -1.47
C ALA A 59 -0.27 7.75 -2.98
N ARG A 60 -0.79 8.78 -3.68
CA ARG A 60 -1.23 8.68 -5.09
C ARG A 60 -0.20 8.11 -6.06
N TYR A 61 1.00 8.65 -6.05
CA TYR A 61 2.07 8.19 -6.94
C TYR A 61 2.73 6.91 -6.42
N PRO A 62 3.04 6.79 -5.10
CA PRO A 62 3.59 5.56 -4.55
C PRO A 62 2.73 4.31 -4.80
N VAL A 63 1.40 4.38 -4.70
CA VAL A 63 0.55 3.19 -4.89
C VAL A 63 0.67 2.59 -6.28
N ILE A 64 0.94 3.39 -7.31
CA ILE A 64 1.11 2.88 -8.68
C ILE A 64 2.38 2.01 -8.75
N ALA A 65 3.50 2.53 -8.22
CA ALA A 65 4.76 1.79 -8.19
C ALA A 65 4.65 0.53 -7.30
N LEU A 66 4.01 0.65 -6.13
CA LEU A 66 3.82 -0.47 -5.22
C LEU A 66 2.87 -1.53 -5.80
N GLY A 67 1.79 -1.12 -6.48
CA GLY A 67 0.88 -2.03 -7.17
C GLY A 67 1.53 -2.75 -8.34
N ALA A 68 2.39 -2.07 -9.10
CA ALA A 68 3.19 -2.72 -10.14
C ALA A 68 4.16 -3.74 -9.55
N GLY A 69 4.83 -3.38 -8.44
CA GLY A 69 5.71 -4.29 -7.70
C GLY A 69 4.99 -5.53 -7.16
N LEU A 70 3.81 -5.35 -6.55
CA LEU A 70 2.96 -6.48 -6.13
C LEU A 70 2.56 -7.36 -7.31
N GLY A 71 2.06 -6.74 -8.38
CA GLY A 71 1.62 -7.50 -9.54
C GLY A 71 2.75 -8.31 -10.18
N TRP A 72 3.96 -7.74 -10.20
CA TRP A 72 5.14 -8.45 -10.68
C TRP A 72 5.54 -9.59 -9.74
N ALA A 73 5.49 -9.39 -8.42
CA ALA A 73 5.76 -10.44 -7.44
C ALA A 73 4.77 -11.61 -7.56
N TYR A 74 3.46 -11.33 -7.68
CA TYR A 74 2.43 -12.35 -7.87
C TYR A 74 2.44 -13.00 -9.27
N ALA A 75 3.01 -12.32 -10.27
CA ALA A 75 3.22 -12.89 -11.60
C ALA A 75 4.48 -13.79 -11.69
N GLY A 76 5.09 -14.16 -10.55
CA GLY A 76 6.30 -14.97 -10.54
C GLY A 76 7.52 -14.23 -11.11
N MET A 77 7.58 -12.91 -10.90
CA MET A 77 8.67 -12.05 -11.37
C MET A 77 8.81 -11.98 -12.91
N GLN A 78 7.72 -12.23 -13.63
CA GLN A 78 7.64 -12.12 -15.08
C GLN A 78 6.76 -10.95 -15.51
N LEU A 79 7.05 -10.41 -16.69
CA LEU A 79 6.19 -9.37 -17.28
C LEU A 79 4.88 -10.01 -17.73
N SER A 80 3.79 -9.66 -17.05
CA SER A 80 2.47 -10.25 -17.26
C SER A 80 1.39 -9.18 -17.27
N TRP A 81 0.33 -9.40 -18.05
CA TRP A 81 -0.87 -8.57 -18.06
C TRP A 81 -1.55 -8.46 -16.69
N THR A 82 -1.34 -9.45 -15.83
CA THR A 82 -1.83 -9.44 -14.44
C THR A 82 -1.29 -8.27 -13.64
N ILE A 83 -0.10 -7.74 -13.98
CA ILE A 83 0.48 -6.56 -13.32
C ILE A 83 -0.44 -5.35 -13.44
N LEU A 84 -1.06 -5.16 -14.62
CA LEU A 84 -1.98 -4.05 -14.84
C LEU A 84 -3.22 -4.16 -13.96
N ILE A 85 -3.74 -5.38 -13.75
CA ILE A 85 -4.90 -5.62 -12.87
C ILE A 85 -4.59 -5.14 -11.45
N TRP A 86 -3.40 -5.44 -10.94
CA TRP A 86 -2.95 -4.98 -9.62
C TRP A 86 -2.83 -3.46 -9.55
N VAL A 87 -2.23 -2.83 -10.57
CA VAL A 87 -2.12 -1.36 -10.65
C VAL A 87 -3.50 -0.70 -10.70
N PHE A 88 -4.43 -1.22 -11.50
CA PHE A 88 -5.80 -0.72 -11.54
C PHE A 88 -6.50 -0.88 -10.19
N ALA A 89 -6.37 -2.04 -9.53
CA ALA A 89 -6.98 -2.29 -8.24
C ALA A 89 -6.50 -1.29 -7.18
N VAL A 90 -5.19 -1.08 -7.03
CA VAL A 90 -4.64 -0.13 -6.03
C VAL A 90 -5.04 1.31 -6.34
N VAL A 91 -5.11 1.71 -7.62
CA VAL A 91 -5.53 3.06 -8.02
C VAL A 91 -7.00 3.29 -7.69
N ILE A 92 -7.87 2.33 -7.98
CA ILE A 92 -9.29 2.41 -7.64
C ILE A 92 -9.47 2.53 -6.12
N ILE A 93 -8.77 1.71 -5.33
CA ILE A 93 -8.85 1.75 -3.87
C ILE A 93 -8.32 3.09 -3.32
N GLN A 94 -7.20 3.59 -3.83
CA GLN A 94 -6.65 4.89 -3.45
C GLN A 94 -7.63 6.02 -3.75
N TYR A 95 -8.21 6.03 -4.95
CA TYR A 95 -9.18 7.06 -5.34
C TYR A 95 -10.47 6.97 -4.53
N GLY A 96 -10.96 5.75 -4.28
CA GLY A 96 -12.08 5.49 -3.39
C GLY A 96 -11.82 5.99 -1.97
N THR A 97 -10.61 5.77 -1.46
CA THR A 97 -10.17 6.25 -0.14
C THR A 97 -10.12 7.77 -0.08
N GLU A 98 -9.57 8.43 -1.10
CA GLU A 98 -9.56 9.89 -1.17
C GLU A 98 -10.96 10.50 -1.19
N LYS A 99 -11.89 9.89 -1.95
CA LYS A 99 -13.28 10.34 -1.99
C LYS A 99 -14.02 10.04 -0.69
N GLY A 100 -13.92 8.82 -0.17
CA GLY A 100 -14.58 8.42 1.09
C GLY A 100 -14.17 9.29 2.26
N LEU A 101 -12.88 9.61 2.38
CA LEU A 101 -12.36 10.48 3.44
C LEU A 101 -12.71 11.96 3.25
N LYS A 102 -13.05 12.41 2.03
CA LYS A 102 -13.56 13.76 1.78
C LYS A 102 -14.99 13.93 2.29
N TYR A 103 -15.83 12.90 2.19
CA TYR A 103 -17.23 12.95 2.65
C TYR A 103 -17.39 12.84 4.17
N ASN A 104 -16.34 12.42 4.90
CA ASN A 104 -16.36 12.33 6.35
C ASN A 104 -15.90 13.62 7.06
N ARG A 105 -15.85 14.75 6.34
CA ARG A 105 -15.57 16.07 6.92
C ARG A 105 -16.88 16.84 7.08
N PRO A 106 -17.09 17.56 8.19
CA PRO A 106 -18.23 18.45 8.31
C PRO A 106 -18.23 19.45 7.14
N VAL A 107 -19.44 19.73 6.61
CA VAL A 107 -19.73 20.55 5.42
C VAL A 107 -19.11 21.95 5.49
N GLU A 108 -18.67 22.39 6.67
CA GLU A 108 -18.09 23.71 6.94
C GLU A 108 -16.65 23.90 6.42
N GLN A 109 -15.97 22.83 5.97
CA GLN A 109 -14.62 22.93 5.35
C GLN A 109 -14.60 22.69 3.82
N THR A 110 -15.76 22.65 3.17
CA THR A 110 -15.85 22.42 1.71
C THR A 110 -16.19 23.67 0.90
N ASN A 111 -15.66 24.84 1.27
CA ASN A 111 -15.65 26.02 0.41
C ASN A 111 -14.23 26.57 0.29
N GLY A 112 -13.59 26.34 -0.87
CA GLY A 112 -12.28 26.87 -1.26
C GLY A 112 -11.31 25.80 -1.73
#